data_AF-A0A2J6TMM3-F1
#
_entry.id   AF-A0A2J6TMM3-F1
#
_cell.length_a   1.000
_cell.length_b   1.000
_cell.length_c   1.000
_cell.angle_alpha   90.00
_cell.angle_beta   90.00
_cell.angle_gamma   90.00
#
_symmetry.space_group_name_H-M   'P 1'
#
loop_
_entity.id
_entity.type
_entity.pdbx_description
1 polymer ?
#
loop_
_entity_poly.entity_id
_entity_poly.type
_entity_poly.pdbx_seq_one_letter_code
_entity_poly.pdbx_strand_id
1 'polypeptide(L)'
;MEGFITRKRSLAELDTNAGRLPSPAPSSSLVQPSSRPAKKTKTVSRVADSTSRTKRTNKASAKSKVAQTPGHCSLNKKEFGDRIKNCLALEKYAVQRMSFQVEMDVSFFRSFFGGDHGVQITPEVYDEKTPVVVAELRNKEAGEVFGVSKIKNGNRYETVHLFRMSVILYPLKQTASVWISA
;
A
#
# COMPACT_ATOMS: atom_id res chain seq x y z
N MET A 1 -56.81 -30.97 7.96
CA MET A 1 -57.28 -30.54 9.29
C MET A 1 -56.14 -29.76 9.95
N GLU A 2 -56.43 -28.48 10.24
CA GLU A 2 -55.82 -27.59 11.25
C GLU A 2 -54.30 -27.30 11.11
N GLY A 3 -53.81 -26.08 10.87
CA GLY A 3 -54.31 -24.73 11.17
C GLY A 3 -53.70 -24.19 12.48
N PHE A 4 -53.35 -22.89 12.51
CA PHE A 4 -52.97 -22.03 13.67
C PHE A 4 -51.45 -21.94 14.03
N ILE A 5 -50.82 -20.82 14.42
CA ILE A 5 -51.18 -19.42 14.72
C ILE A 5 -49.99 -18.47 14.58
N THR A 6 -50.27 -17.31 14.00
CA THR A 6 -49.53 -16.04 13.97
C THR A 6 -49.30 -15.44 15.37
N ARG A 7 -48.10 -14.96 15.71
CA ARG A 7 -47.95 -13.85 16.67
C ARG A 7 -46.97 -12.79 16.17
N LYS A 8 -47.57 -11.71 15.64
CA LYS A 8 -47.00 -10.36 15.64
C LYS A 8 -46.69 -9.95 17.08
N ARG A 9 -45.53 -9.34 17.31
CA ARG A 9 -45.31 -8.39 18.41
C ARG A 9 -44.75 -7.11 17.82
N SER A 10 -45.45 -6.02 18.10
CA SER A 10 -45.15 -4.63 17.78
C SER A 10 -45.31 -3.81 19.05
N LEU A 11 -44.61 -2.66 19.11
CA LEU A 11 -44.72 -1.55 20.07
C LEU A 11 -44.21 -1.85 21.49
N ALA A 12 -43.53 -0.97 22.21
CA ALA A 12 -43.01 0.38 21.98
C ALA A 12 -42.06 0.74 23.14
N GLU A 13 -41.38 1.87 22.98
CA GLU A 13 -40.93 2.81 24.03
C GLU A 13 -39.89 2.36 25.06
N LEU A 14 -38.77 3.08 25.08
CA LEU A 14 -38.30 3.78 26.28
C LEU A 14 -37.40 4.94 25.86
N ASP A 15 -37.94 6.15 25.98
CA ASP A 15 -37.20 7.40 26.10
C ASP A 15 -36.19 7.33 27.23
N THR A 16 -34.96 7.79 27.00
CA THR A 16 -34.10 8.27 28.08
C THR A 16 -33.32 9.50 27.64
N ASN A 17 -33.81 10.61 28.18
CA ASN A 17 -33.29 11.97 28.22
C ASN A 17 -31.98 12.04 29.01
N ALA A 18 -30.93 12.68 28.48
CA ALA A 18 -29.88 13.31 29.30
C ALA A 18 -29.06 14.32 28.48
N GLY A 19 -29.06 15.56 28.96
CA GLY A 19 -28.57 16.76 28.28
C GLY A 19 -27.09 16.79 27.90
N ARG A 20 -26.80 17.62 26.89
CA ARG A 20 -25.48 18.21 26.70
C ARG A 20 -25.65 19.72 26.48
N LEU A 21 -25.07 20.47 27.41
CA LEU A 21 -25.02 21.93 27.47
C LEU A 21 -24.28 22.53 26.25
N PRO A 22 -24.57 23.81 25.93
CA PRO A 22 -23.96 24.52 24.81
C PRO A 22 -22.51 24.93 25.10
N SER A 23 -21.63 24.76 24.10
CA SER A 23 -20.25 25.24 24.15
C SER A 23 -20.18 26.77 24.07
N PRO A 24 -19.48 27.45 24.99
CA PRO A 24 -19.21 28.89 24.86
C PRO A 24 -18.04 29.15 23.92
N ALA A 25 -18.20 30.15 23.05
CA ALA A 25 -17.11 30.77 22.31
C ALA A 25 -16.28 31.67 23.25
N PRO A 26 -14.95 31.69 23.09
CA PRO A 26 -14.17 32.87 23.46
C PRO A 26 -13.70 33.63 22.22
N SER A 27 -14.16 34.87 22.17
CA SER A 27 -13.66 35.99 21.39
C SER A 27 -12.26 36.43 21.85
N SER A 28 -11.61 37.24 20.99
CA SER A 28 -10.45 38.10 21.25
C SER A 28 -9.05 37.48 21.13
N SER A 29 -8.36 37.82 20.03
CA SER A 29 -7.26 38.80 20.16
C SER A 29 -6.91 39.43 18.80
N LEU A 30 -6.82 40.75 18.84
CA LEU A 30 -6.34 41.64 17.78
C LEU A 30 -4.99 41.18 17.23
N VAL A 31 -4.95 40.93 15.92
CA VAL A 31 -3.70 40.95 15.15
C VAL A 31 -3.45 42.39 14.72
N GLN A 32 -2.42 43.02 15.28
CA GLN A 32 -1.77 44.20 14.68
C GLN A 32 -0.75 43.70 13.64
N PRO A 33 -0.81 44.11 12.36
CA PRO A 33 0.32 44.00 11.46
C PRO A 33 1.03 45.35 11.34
N SER A 34 2.19 45.47 11.99
CA SER A 34 3.20 46.46 11.64
C SER A 34 4.19 45.86 10.63
N SER A 35 4.70 46.72 9.75
CA SER A 35 5.80 46.54 8.79
C SER A 35 5.48 46.08 7.35
N ARG A 36 5.35 47.08 6.46
CA ARG A 36 5.98 47.10 5.13
C ARG A 36 6.91 48.32 5.11
N PRO A 37 8.09 48.25 4.46
CA PRO A 37 8.12 48.72 3.08
C PRO A 37 8.96 47.89 2.10
N ALA A 38 8.38 47.79 0.89
CA ALA A 38 8.97 47.90 -0.44
C ALA A 38 10.41 47.39 -0.70
N LYS A 39 10.43 46.27 -1.44
CA LYS A 39 11.45 45.85 -2.41
C LYS A 39 11.75 46.96 -3.43
N LYS A 40 13.01 47.42 -3.52
CA LYS A 40 13.59 48.10 -4.71
C LYS A 40 15.11 47.90 -4.75
N THR A 41 15.58 47.07 -5.68
CA THR A 41 16.91 47.08 -6.36
C THR A 41 17.10 45.71 -7.04
N LYS A 42 17.72 45.53 -8.22
CA LYS A 42 18.23 46.40 -9.29
C LYS A 42 18.53 45.45 -10.49
N THR A 43 18.32 45.95 -11.70
CA THR A 43 18.57 45.30 -12.99
C THR A 43 20.07 45.35 -13.35
N VAL A 44 20.63 44.20 -13.80
CA VAL A 44 21.65 43.96 -14.87
C VAL A 44 23.06 44.57 -14.67
N SER A 45 24.18 43.83 -14.74
CA SER A 45 24.79 43.23 -15.95
C SER A 45 26.15 42.58 -15.64
N ARG A 46 26.49 41.49 -16.36
CA ARG A 46 27.78 41.19 -17.04
C ARG A 46 27.74 39.73 -17.54
N VAL A 47 27.44 39.50 -18.82
CA VAL A 47 28.41 39.22 -19.93
C VAL A 47 29.32 38.04 -19.54
N ALA A 48 28.91 36.80 -19.84
CA ALA A 48 29.21 36.04 -21.05
C ALA A 48 30.71 35.75 -21.23
N ASP A 49 31.11 34.48 -21.07
CA ASP A 49 31.91 33.83 -22.11
C ASP A 49 31.76 32.30 -22.08
N SER A 50 31.86 31.77 -23.29
CA SER A 50 31.57 30.43 -23.77
C SER A 50 32.78 29.51 -23.62
N THR A 51 32.56 28.27 -23.17
CA THR A 51 33.44 27.17 -23.60
C THR A 51 32.69 25.84 -23.60
N SER A 52 32.69 25.24 -24.78
CA SER A 52 32.28 23.89 -25.12
C SER A 52 32.89 22.83 -24.18
N ARG A 53 32.10 21.80 -23.82
CA ARG A 53 32.50 20.39 -24.00
C ARG A 53 31.48 19.38 -23.48
N THR A 54 31.14 18.48 -24.41
CA THR A 54 30.89 17.05 -24.20
C THR A 54 29.51 16.61 -23.74
N LYS A 55 28.72 16.17 -24.75
CA LYS A 55 27.70 15.13 -24.63
C LYS A 55 28.17 14.03 -23.66
N ARG A 56 27.56 13.95 -22.48
CA ARG A 56 27.59 12.72 -21.68
C ARG A 56 26.49 11.78 -22.15
N THR A 57 26.73 11.12 -23.28
CA THR A 57 26.22 9.77 -23.49
C THR A 57 27.05 8.83 -22.63
N ASN A 58 26.46 8.29 -21.58
CA ASN A 58 26.90 7.11 -20.83
C ASN A 58 25.68 6.73 -19.96
N LYS A 59 25.15 5.52 -19.93
CA LYS A 59 25.61 4.21 -20.39
C LYS A 59 24.32 3.38 -20.41
N ALA A 60 24.06 2.59 -21.45
CA ALA A 60 23.03 1.57 -21.34
C ALA A 60 23.36 0.73 -20.11
N SER A 61 22.47 0.73 -19.11
CA SER A 61 22.62 -0.14 -17.95
C SER A 61 22.70 -1.56 -18.48
N ALA A 62 23.84 -2.20 -18.24
CA ALA A 62 24.00 -3.61 -18.51
C ALA A 62 22.79 -4.31 -17.90
N LYS A 63 22.06 -5.08 -18.72
CA LYS A 63 21.00 -5.95 -18.23
C LYS A 63 21.65 -6.84 -17.18
N SER A 64 21.46 -6.49 -15.92
CA SER A 64 21.77 -7.36 -14.79
C SER A 64 21.17 -8.70 -15.15
N LYS A 65 21.98 -9.75 -15.15
CA LYS A 65 21.49 -11.12 -15.28
C LYS A 65 20.59 -11.32 -14.07
N VAL A 66 19.30 -11.03 -14.24
CA VAL A 66 18.26 -11.33 -13.27
C VAL A 66 18.38 -12.83 -13.09
N ALA A 67 18.86 -13.26 -11.92
CA ALA A 67 18.87 -14.65 -11.55
C ALA A 67 17.47 -15.17 -11.88
N GLN A 68 17.39 -16.12 -12.82
CA GLN A 68 16.13 -16.74 -13.17
C GLN A 68 15.62 -17.39 -11.90
N THR A 69 14.66 -16.74 -11.24
CA THR A 69 13.90 -17.36 -10.16
C THR A 69 13.27 -18.62 -10.74
N PRO A 70 13.59 -19.80 -10.22
CA PRO A 70 13.02 -21.03 -10.73
C PRO A 70 11.50 -21.02 -10.50
N GLY A 71 10.74 -21.34 -11.55
CA GLY A 71 9.28 -21.46 -11.49
C GLY A 71 8.52 -20.40 -12.30
N HIS A 72 7.20 -20.54 -12.29
CA HIS A 72 6.27 -19.67 -12.99
C HIS A 72 5.54 -18.74 -12.02
N CYS A 73 5.45 -17.46 -12.37
CA CYS A 73 4.59 -16.48 -11.74
C CYS A 73 4.05 -15.56 -12.82
N SER A 74 2.76 -15.24 -12.80
CA SER A 74 2.16 -14.36 -13.81
C SER A 74 2.58 -12.90 -13.67
N LEU A 75 3.21 -12.54 -12.54
CA LEU A 75 3.67 -11.20 -12.27
C LEU A 75 5.16 -11.17 -11.97
N ASN A 76 5.84 -10.16 -12.53
CA ASN A 76 7.19 -9.83 -12.13
C ASN A 76 7.22 -9.13 -10.76
N LYS A 77 8.36 -9.15 -10.07
CA LYS A 77 8.55 -8.45 -8.78
C LYS A 77 8.10 -6.99 -8.82
N LYS A 78 8.39 -6.28 -9.92
CA LYS A 78 7.97 -4.89 -10.13
C LYS A 78 6.45 -4.76 -10.20
N GLU A 79 5.80 -5.58 -11.03
CA GLU A 79 4.35 -5.56 -11.21
C GLU A 79 3.62 -5.95 -9.93
N PHE A 80 4.19 -6.90 -9.17
CA PHE A 80 3.69 -7.28 -7.87
C PHE A 80 3.73 -6.09 -6.89
N GLY A 81 4.86 -5.36 -6.83
CA GLY A 81 4.98 -4.13 -6.05
C GLY A 81 4.01 -3.03 -6.51
N ASP A 82 3.78 -2.90 -7.82
CA ASP A 82 2.83 -1.92 -8.35
C ASP A 82 1.36 -2.32 -8.04
N ARG A 83 1.03 -3.62 -8.00
CA ARG A 83 -0.28 -4.08 -7.51
C ARG A 83 -0.48 -3.79 -6.03
N ILE A 84 0.53 -4.03 -5.20
CA ILE A 84 0.51 -3.65 -3.78
C ILE A 84 0.24 -2.14 -3.64
N LYS A 85 0.95 -1.30 -4.40
CA LYS A 85 0.72 0.16 -4.38
C LYS A 85 -0.70 0.54 -4.78
N ASN A 86 -1.25 -0.11 -5.79
CA ASN A 86 -2.62 0.13 -6.24
C ASN A 86 -3.64 -0.27 -5.18
N CYS A 87 -3.40 -1.36 -4.44
CA CYS A 87 -4.25 -1.77 -3.31
C CYS A 87 -4.24 -0.76 -2.15
N LEU A 88 -3.18 0.04 -2.03
CA LEU A 88 -3.00 1.05 -0.99
C LEU A 88 -3.30 2.48 -1.51
N ALA A 89 -3.76 2.61 -2.76
CA ALA A 89 -3.99 3.91 -3.37
C ALA A 89 -5.14 4.64 -2.67
N LEU A 90 -4.83 5.79 -2.08
CA LEU A 90 -5.78 6.60 -1.32
C LEU A 90 -6.85 7.22 -2.23
N GLU A 91 -7.97 6.51 -2.39
CA GLU A 91 -9.18 7.03 -3.02
C GLU A 91 -10.11 7.65 -1.97
N LYS A 92 -10.55 8.89 -2.19
CA LYS A 92 -11.30 9.69 -1.21
C LYS A 92 -12.67 9.10 -0.82
N TYR A 93 -13.26 8.26 -1.66
CA TYR A 93 -14.64 7.80 -1.52
C TYR A 93 -14.84 6.29 -1.76
N ALA A 94 -13.77 5.52 -1.95
CA ALA A 94 -13.86 4.11 -2.27
C ALA A 94 -13.18 3.25 -1.19
N VAL A 95 -13.81 2.13 -0.84
CA VAL A 95 -13.16 1.09 -0.05
C VAL A 95 -12.12 0.43 -0.93
N GLN A 96 -10.85 0.57 -0.54
CA GLN A 96 -9.74 0.00 -1.30
C GLN A 96 -9.78 -1.52 -1.24
N ARG A 97 -9.53 -2.16 -2.39
CA ARG A 97 -9.33 -3.61 -2.46
C ARG A 97 -7.95 -3.94 -1.93
N MET A 98 -7.92 -4.42 -0.70
CA MET A 98 -6.71 -4.85 -0.01
C MET A 98 -6.27 -6.29 -0.38
N SER A 99 -6.81 -6.85 -1.46
CA SER A 99 -6.44 -8.16 -1.95
C SER A 99 -6.47 -8.28 -3.48
N PHE A 100 -5.62 -9.16 -3.99
CA PHE A 100 -5.59 -9.50 -5.41
C PHE A 100 -5.12 -10.94 -5.62
N GLN A 101 -5.50 -11.52 -6.76
CA GLN A 101 -5.12 -12.88 -7.16
C GLN A 101 -3.98 -12.84 -8.18
N VAL A 102 -3.13 -13.86 -8.11
CA VAL A 102 -1.94 -14.08 -8.95
C VAL A 102 -1.84 -15.56 -9.26
N GLU A 103 -1.24 -15.92 -10.39
CA GLU A 103 -0.89 -17.31 -10.69
C GLU A 103 0.57 -17.52 -10.32
N MET A 104 0.85 -18.55 -9.53
CA MET A 104 2.16 -18.76 -8.93
C MET A 104 2.40 -20.25 -8.67
N ASP A 105 3.58 -20.71 -9.04
CA ASP A 105 4.04 -22.07 -8.77
C ASP A 105 4.73 -22.19 -7.38
N VAL A 106 4.74 -23.40 -6.83
CA VAL A 106 5.38 -23.73 -5.55
C VAL A 106 6.88 -23.45 -5.59
N SER A 107 7.53 -23.75 -6.72
CA SER A 107 8.98 -23.51 -6.91
C SER A 107 9.32 -22.02 -6.80
N PHE A 108 8.50 -21.18 -7.45
CA PHE A 108 8.65 -19.73 -7.38
C PHE A 108 8.38 -19.22 -5.97
N PHE A 109 7.29 -19.69 -5.35
CA PHE A 109 6.92 -19.29 -3.99
C PHE A 109 8.04 -19.60 -2.98
N ARG A 110 8.64 -20.80 -3.05
CA ARG A 110 9.80 -21.18 -2.24
C ARG A 110 11.00 -20.29 -2.49
N SER A 111 11.35 -20.04 -3.75
CA SER A 111 12.50 -19.21 -4.09
C SER A 111 12.30 -17.73 -3.72
N PHE A 112 11.06 -17.24 -3.75
CA PHE A 112 10.75 -15.82 -3.55
C PHE A 112 10.50 -15.49 -2.07
N PHE A 113 9.77 -16.34 -1.34
CA PHE A 113 9.42 -16.12 0.07
C PHE A 113 10.23 -16.97 1.04
N GLY A 114 10.80 -18.09 0.61
CA GLY A 114 11.60 -18.99 1.45
C GLY A 114 13.06 -18.57 1.64
N GLY A 115 13.44 -17.36 1.21
CA GLY A 115 14.75 -16.78 1.54
C GLY A 115 14.84 -16.31 2.99
N ASP A 116 16.02 -15.81 3.40
CA ASP A 116 16.33 -15.35 4.76
C ASP A 116 15.67 -13.99 5.13
N HIS A 117 14.44 -13.75 4.67
CA HIS A 117 13.70 -12.51 4.88
C HIS A 117 12.86 -12.52 6.15
N GLY A 118 12.98 -13.56 7.00
CA GLY A 118 12.18 -13.70 8.23
C GLY A 118 10.70 -14.02 8.01
N VAL A 119 10.30 -14.33 6.77
CA VAL A 119 8.91 -14.63 6.39
C VAL A 119 8.46 -15.92 7.07
N GLN A 120 7.32 -15.87 7.76
CA GLN A 120 6.75 -17.04 8.40
C GLN A 120 5.90 -17.81 7.41
N ILE A 121 6.33 -19.03 7.04
CA ILE A 121 5.61 -19.89 6.11
C ILE A 121 4.96 -21.03 6.89
N THR A 122 3.65 -21.19 6.75
CA THR A 122 2.88 -22.27 7.36
C THR A 122 2.11 -23.03 6.29
N PRO A 123 2.28 -24.37 6.17
CA PRO A 123 3.20 -25.22 6.93
C PRO A 123 4.67 -25.05 6.47
N GLU A 124 5.64 -25.41 7.33
CA GLU A 124 7.07 -25.29 7.04
C GLU A 124 7.51 -26.19 5.87
N VAL A 125 6.97 -27.41 5.82
CA VAL A 125 7.17 -28.36 4.73
C VAL A 125 5.86 -28.47 3.97
N TYR A 126 5.89 -28.14 2.68
CA TYR A 126 4.73 -28.13 1.81
C TYR A 126 5.13 -28.58 0.42
N ASP A 127 4.34 -29.43 -0.23
CA ASP A 127 4.57 -29.85 -1.62
C ASP A 127 3.39 -29.47 -2.50
N GLU A 128 3.41 -29.86 -3.78
CA GLU A 128 2.32 -29.63 -4.73
C GLU A 128 0.98 -30.25 -4.29
N LYS A 129 1.03 -31.24 -3.39
CA LYS A 129 -0.14 -31.92 -2.83
C LYS A 129 -0.73 -31.19 -1.61
N THR A 130 -0.02 -30.21 -1.05
CA THR A 130 -0.50 -29.45 0.10
C THR A 130 -1.66 -28.55 -0.34
N PRO A 131 -2.81 -28.55 0.37
CA PRO A 131 -3.99 -27.82 -0.10
C PRO A 131 -3.81 -26.31 -0.04
N VAL A 132 -3.15 -25.81 1.01
CA VAL A 132 -2.94 -24.38 1.26
C VAL A 132 -1.59 -24.16 1.93
N VAL A 133 -0.88 -23.12 1.49
CA VAL A 133 0.36 -22.63 2.11
C VAL A 133 0.21 -21.13 2.33
N VAL A 134 0.56 -20.65 3.51
CA VAL A 134 0.46 -19.23 3.87
C VAL A 134 1.84 -18.70 4.18
N ALA A 135 2.25 -17.63 3.50
CA ALA A 135 3.39 -16.81 3.88
C ALA A 135 2.88 -15.52 4.54
N GLU A 136 3.27 -15.30 5.79
CA GLU A 136 3.00 -14.07 6.51
C GLU A 136 4.25 -13.19 6.52
N LEU A 137 4.09 -11.96 6.06
CA LEU A 137 5.12 -10.94 6.06
C LEU A 137 4.71 -9.81 7.00
N ARG A 138 5.62 -9.44 7.90
CA ARG A 138 5.50 -8.25 8.73
C ARG A 138 6.10 -7.04 8.02
N ASN A 139 5.82 -5.85 8.56
CA ASN A 139 6.29 -4.55 8.05
C ASN A 139 7.72 -4.54 7.49
N LYS A 140 8.69 -4.97 8.30
CA LYS A 140 10.11 -4.97 7.93
C LYS A 140 10.40 -5.93 6.78
N GLU A 141 9.88 -7.16 6.88
CA GLU A 141 10.08 -8.26 5.93
C GLU A 141 9.46 -7.91 4.57
N ALA A 142 8.24 -7.37 4.57
CA ALA A 142 7.57 -6.90 3.36
C ALA A 142 8.34 -5.74 2.71
N GLY A 143 8.91 -4.84 3.51
CA GLY A 143 9.78 -3.76 3.04
C GLY A 143 11.10 -4.26 2.45
N GLU A 144 11.67 -5.34 2.97
CA GLU A 144 12.87 -5.98 2.42
C GLU A 144 12.57 -6.71 1.10
N VAL A 145 11.45 -7.43 1.04
CA VAL A 145 11.05 -8.19 -0.15
C VAL A 145 10.60 -7.27 -1.29
N PHE A 146 9.69 -6.33 -1.04
CA PHE A 146 9.07 -5.51 -2.09
C PHE A 146 9.59 -4.07 -2.16
N GLY A 147 10.36 -3.63 -1.16
CA GLY A 147 10.73 -2.23 -1.00
C GLY A 147 9.62 -1.41 -0.33
N VAL A 148 10.01 -0.26 0.23
CA VAL A 148 9.05 0.72 0.76
C VAL A 148 8.40 1.45 -0.41
N SER A 149 7.06 1.45 -0.43
CA SER A 149 6.28 2.07 -1.49
C SER A 149 5.85 3.49 -1.12
N LYS A 150 6.11 4.44 -2.03
CA LYS A 150 5.54 5.79 -1.97
C LYS A 150 4.23 5.81 -2.75
N ILE A 151 3.17 6.26 -2.11
CA ILE A 151 1.83 6.32 -2.69
C ILE A 151 1.53 7.77 -3.01
N LYS A 152 1.02 8.01 -4.22
CA LYS A 152 0.60 9.34 -4.66
C LYS A 152 -0.84 9.58 -4.23
N ASN A 153 -1.07 10.66 -3.49
CA ASN A 153 -2.41 11.15 -3.13
C ASN A 153 -2.56 12.59 -3.59
N GLY A 154 -3.12 12.78 -4.80
CA GLY A 154 -3.16 14.08 -5.47
C GLY A 154 -1.76 14.63 -5.74
N ASN A 155 -1.44 15.79 -5.18
CA ASN A 155 -0.13 16.44 -5.30
C ASN A 155 0.87 16.04 -4.19
N ARG A 156 0.46 15.20 -3.24
CA ARG A 156 1.30 14.75 -2.13
C ARG A 156 1.74 13.31 -2.33
N TYR A 157 2.93 12.97 -1.84
CA TYR A 157 3.40 11.61 -1.74
C TYR A 157 3.46 11.24 -0.27
N GLU A 158 2.85 10.12 0.09
CA GLU A 158 2.89 9.56 1.43
C GLU A 158 3.65 8.24 1.39
N THR A 159 4.48 8.01 2.39
CA THR A 159 5.19 6.73 2.53
C THR A 159 4.34 5.86 3.43
N VAL A 160 3.74 4.83 2.87
CA VAL A 160 2.90 3.90 3.63
C VAL A 160 3.73 2.68 3.96
N HIS A 161 3.75 2.33 5.24
CA HIS A 161 4.39 1.12 5.71
C HIS A 161 3.32 0.05 5.87
N LEU A 162 3.55 -1.13 5.26
CA LEU A 162 2.65 -2.27 5.40
C LEU A 162 2.64 -2.74 6.85
N PHE A 163 1.47 -2.89 7.46
CA PHE A 163 1.38 -3.50 8.79
C PHE A 163 1.61 -5.01 8.69
N ARG A 164 0.82 -5.67 7.84
CA ARG A 164 0.87 -7.11 7.58
C ARG A 164 0.52 -7.41 6.14
N MET A 165 1.11 -8.47 5.60
CA MET A 165 0.77 -9.00 4.30
C MET A 165 0.77 -10.53 4.38
N SER A 166 -0.26 -11.15 3.83
CA SER A 166 -0.41 -12.60 3.80
C SER A 166 -0.57 -13.06 2.36
N VAL A 167 0.29 -13.98 1.94
CA VAL A 167 0.22 -14.61 0.61
C VAL A 167 -0.24 -16.05 0.81
N ILE A 168 -1.43 -16.36 0.33
CA ILE A 168 -2.05 -17.67 0.43
C ILE A 168 -1.89 -18.36 -0.92
N LEU A 169 -1.02 -19.36 -0.99
CA LEU A 169 -0.82 -20.21 -2.15
C LEU A 169 -1.76 -21.41 -2.10
N TYR A 170 -2.34 -21.74 -3.25
CA TYR A 170 -3.10 -22.96 -3.50
C TYR A 170 -2.34 -23.79 -4.56
N PRO A 171 -1.40 -24.65 -4.14
CA PRO A 171 -0.53 -25.42 -5.04
C PRO A 171 -1.29 -26.19 -6.13
N LEU A 172 -2.38 -26.86 -5.75
CA LEU A 172 -3.23 -27.65 -6.66
C LEU A 172 -3.85 -26.83 -7.79
N LYS A 173 -4.07 -25.52 -7.55
CA LYS A 173 -4.66 -24.60 -8.53
C LYS A 173 -3.63 -23.69 -9.17
N GLN A 174 -2.36 -23.74 -8.73
CA GLN A 174 -1.30 -22.82 -9.12
C GLN A 174 -1.71 -21.34 -9.00
N THR A 175 -2.55 -21.03 -8.02
CA THR A 175 -3.05 -19.67 -7.76
C THR A 175 -2.65 -19.23 -6.36
N ALA A 176 -2.40 -17.94 -6.21
CA ALA A 176 -2.10 -17.29 -4.96
C ALA A 176 -3.04 -16.10 -4.74
N SER A 177 -3.54 -15.96 -3.52
CA SER A 177 -4.30 -14.80 -3.06
C SER A 177 -3.45 -13.98 -2.11
N VAL A 178 -3.24 -12.72 -2.47
CA VAL A 178 -2.47 -11.78 -1.67
C VAL A 178 -3.43 -10.91 -0.89
N TRP A 179 -3.21 -10.79 0.41
CA TRP A 179 -3.96 -9.94 1.33
C TRP A 179 -3.01 -8.96 1.99
N ILE A 180 -3.44 -7.71 2.09
CA ILE A 180 -2.61 -6.60 2.56
C ILE A 180 -3.36 -5.89 3.68
N SER A 181 -2.62 -5.41 4.67
CA SER A 181 -3.09 -4.46 5.67
C SER A 181 -2.06 -3.34 5.77
N ALA A 182 -2.52 -2.11 5.60
CA ALA A 182 -1.76 -0.90 5.89
C ALA A 182 -2.24 -0.26 7.19
#